data_AF-A0A5C8T985-F1
#
_entry.id   AF-A0A5C8T985-F1
#
_cell.length_a   1.000
_cell.length_b   1.000
_cell.length_c   1.000
_cell.angle_alpha   90.00
_cell.angle_beta   90.00
_cell.angle_gamma   90.00
#
_symmetry.space_group_name_H-M   'P 1'
#
loop_
_entity.id
_entity.type
_entity.pdbx_description
1 polymer ?
#
loop_
_entity_poly.entity_id
_entity_poly.type
_entity_poly.pdbx_seq_one_letter_code
_entity_poly.pdbx_strand_id
1 'polypeptide(L)'
;FRARGLGRTRGRTGILLHLSLAEQHAEIVADTGILERVGDARWTTTLADLTAALRAGEAEAGLLRAIERIGAELARHVPAGPDNPDELPNHVIVVE
;
A
#
# COMPACT_ATOMS: atom_id res chain seq x y z
N PHE A 1 6.23 -4.12 9.44
CA PHE A 1 6.96 -4.25 8.16
C PHE A 1 7.95 -5.43 8.15
N ARG A 2 9.12 -5.34 8.82
CA ARG A 2 10.15 -6.41 8.82
C ARG A 2 9.69 -7.73 9.45
N ALA A 3 8.92 -7.65 10.55
CA ALA A 3 8.39 -8.83 11.24
C ALA A 3 7.42 -9.67 10.37
N ARG A 4 6.88 -9.11 9.28
CA ARG A 4 5.92 -9.77 8.38
C ARG A 4 6.55 -10.21 7.06
N GLY A 5 7.88 -10.17 6.93
CA GLY A 5 8.58 -10.60 5.73
C GLY A 5 8.40 -9.70 4.49
N LEU A 6 7.69 -8.58 4.60
CA LEU A 6 7.35 -7.69 3.48
C LEU A 6 8.56 -7.08 2.76
N GLY A 7 9.74 -7.11 3.38
CA GLY A 7 10.99 -6.67 2.74
C GLY A 7 11.75 -7.77 1.99
N ARG A 8 11.23 -8.99 1.88
CA ARG A 8 11.94 -10.12 1.25
C ARG A 8 11.71 -10.24 -0.26
N THR A 9 11.07 -9.24 -0.89
CA THR A 9 10.90 -9.21 -2.34
C THR A 9 12.21 -8.92 -3.05
N ARG A 10 12.45 -9.56 -4.21
CA ARG A 10 13.68 -9.44 -5.00
C ARG A 10 13.95 -7.98 -5.38
N GLY A 11 12.90 -7.25 -5.73
CA GLY A 11 12.97 -5.84 -6.13
C GLY A 11 12.88 -4.84 -4.98
N ARG A 12 12.71 -5.29 -3.72
CA ARG A 12 12.41 -4.41 -2.58
C ARG A 12 11.20 -3.52 -2.89
N THR A 13 10.13 -4.18 -3.34
CA THR A 13 8.87 -3.59 -3.82
C THR A 13 7.67 -3.89 -2.92
N GLY A 14 7.90 -4.29 -1.66
CA GLY A 14 6.80 -4.52 -0.72
C GLY A 14 6.12 -3.21 -0.29
N ILE A 15 4.78 -3.22 -0.25
CA ILE A 15 3.96 -2.16 0.37
C ILE A 15 3.14 -2.75 1.50
N LEU A 16 3.07 -2.04 2.63
CA LEU A 16 2.11 -2.24 3.70
C LEU A 16 1.16 -1.05 3.73
N LEU A 17 -0.11 -1.29 3.44
CA LEU A 17 -1.19 -0.36 3.76
C LEU A 17 -1.79 -0.76 5.11
N HIS A 18 -1.62 0.09 6.12
CA HIS A 18 -2.13 -0.12 7.46
C HIS A 18 -3.35 0.77 7.70
N LEU A 19 -4.43 0.19 8.25
CA LEU A 19 -5.65 0.90 8.61
C LEU A 19 -6.01 0.65 10.07
N SER A 20 -6.21 1.72 10.83
CA SER A 20 -6.81 1.69 12.17
C SER A 20 -8.23 2.25 12.08
N LEU A 21 -9.22 1.38 12.22
CA LEU A 21 -10.63 1.78 12.20
C LEU A 21 -11.02 2.56 13.46
N ALA A 22 -10.45 2.18 14.61
CA ALA A 22 -10.70 2.85 15.89
C ALA A 22 -10.18 4.29 15.92
N GLU A 23 -9.03 4.54 15.29
CA GLU A 23 -8.40 5.86 15.24
C GLU A 23 -8.71 6.63 13.94
N GLN A 24 -9.48 6.03 13.02
CA GLN A 24 -9.76 6.56 11.69
C GLN A 24 -8.48 7.01 10.95
N HIS A 25 -7.45 6.19 11.06
CA HIS A 25 -6.09 6.49 10.60
C HIS A 25 -5.63 5.47 9.56
N ALA A 26 -4.88 5.94 8.56
CA ALA A 26 -4.27 5.11 7.54
C ALA A 26 -2.82 5.52 7.27
N GLU A 27 -1.96 4.53 7.01
CA GLU A 27 -0.55 4.73 6.71
C GLU A 27 -0.10 3.80 5.57
N ILE A 28 0.79 4.30 4.70
CA ILE A 28 1.46 3.50 3.68
C ILE A 28 2.94 3.41 4.05
N VAL A 29 3.43 2.18 4.24
CA VAL A 29 4.85 1.91 4.43
C VAL A 29 5.36 1.14 3.21
N ALA A 30 6.21 1.79 2.41
CA ALA A 30 6.81 1.20 1.23
C ALA A 30 8.27 0.78 1.50
N ASP A 31 8.73 -0.25 0.80
CA ASP A 31 10.13 -0.65 0.84
C ASP A 31 11.02 0.30 0.01
N THR A 32 12.33 0.22 0.22
CA THR A 32 13.32 1.14 -0.34
C THR A 32 13.30 1.21 -1.87
N GLY A 33 13.07 0.09 -2.56
CA GLY A 33 13.01 0.05 -4.02
C GLY A 33 11.84 0.87 -4.60
N ILE A 34 10.78 1.06 -3.82
CA ILE A 34 9.67 1.96 -4.18
C ILE A 34 10.00 3.39 -3.76
N LEU A 35 10.46 3.62 -2.53
CA LEU A 35 10.73 4.96 -2.00
C LEU A 35 11.75 5.74 -2.87
N GLU A 36 12.75 5.05 -3.41
CA GLU A 36 13.74 5.65 -4.31
C GLU A 36 13.14 6.14 -5.64
N ARG A 37 12.00 5.57 -6.07
CA ARG A 37 11.35 5.83 -7.36
C ARG A 37 10.07 6.65 -7.24
N VAL A 38 9.39 6.51 -6.10
CA VAL A 38 8.09 7.13 -5.81
C VAL A 38 8.22 7.89 -4.49
N GLY A 39 8.37 9.21 -4.59
CA GLY A 39 8.48 10.06 -3.42
C GLY A 39 7.18 10.11 -2.59
N ASP A 40 7.33 10.30 -1.28
CA ASP A 40 6.25 10.22 -0.28
C ASP A 40 5.03 11.11 -0.60
N ALA A 41 5.26 12.25 -1.25
CA ALA A 41 4.20 13.19 -1.62
C ALA A 41 3.12 12.57 -2.53
N ARG A 42 3.42 11.47 -3.24
CA ARG A 42 2.43 10.79 -4.10
C ARG A 42 1.41 9.98 -3.31
N TRP A 43 1.75 9.55 -2.10
CA TRP A 43 0.86 8.76 -1.25
C TRP A 43 -0.15 9.65 -0.51
N THR A 44 0.15 10.94 -0.34
CA THR A 44 -0.66 11.89 0.43
C THR A 44 -2.11 11.95 -0.04
N THR A 45 -2.37 12.04 -1.35
CA THR A 45 -3.74 12.09 -1.88
C THR A 45 -4.48 10.79 -1.63
N THR A 46 -3.82 9.64 -1.83
CA THR A 46 -4.40 8.32 -1.57
C THR A 46 -4.77 8.14 -0.10
N LEU A 47 -3.88 8.57 0.81
CA LEU A 47 -4.12 8.53 2.26
C LEU A 47 -5.23 9.48 2.69
N ALA A 48 -5.31 10.67 2.10
CA ALA A 48 -6.37 11.64 2.37
C ALA A 48 -7.74 11.11 1.94
N ASP A 49 -7.85 10.57 0.73
CA ASP A 49 -9.09 9.96 0.21
C ASP A 49 -9.53 8.77 1.08
N LEU A 50 -8.59 7.90 1.46
CA LEU A 50 -8.87 6.76 2.32
C LEU A 50 -9.34 7.20 3.70
N THR A 51 -8.67 8.18 4.31
CA THR A 51 -9.05 8.74 5.61
C THR A 51 -10.44 9.37 5.57
N ALA A 52 -10.78 10.06 4.49
CA ALA A 52 -12.12 10.62 4.29
C ALA A 52 -13.18 9.51 4.19
N ALA A 53 -12.90 8.44 3.44
CA ALA A 53 -13.80 7.29 3.32
C ALA A 53 -14.00 6.57 4.67
N LEU A 54 -12.94 6.40 5.47
CA LEU A 54 -13.03 5.85 6.83
C LEU A 54 -13.96 6.69 7.72
N ARG A 55 -13.90 8.03 7.60
CA ARG A 55 -14.78 8.93 8.36
C ARG A 55 -16.22 8.90 7.89
N ALA A 56 -16.46 8.61 6.61
CA ALA A 56 -17.79 8.48 6.03
C ALA A 56 -18.44 7.10 6.27
N GLY A 57 -17.73 6.13 6.87
CA GLY A 57 -18.19 4.75 6.98
C GLY A 57 -18.10 3.95 5.68
N GLU A 58 -17.37 4.47 4.68
CA GLU A 58 -17.17 3.87 3.36
C GLU A 58 -15.80 3.18 3.23
N ALA A 59 -15.35 2.50 4.30
CA ALA A 59 -14.00 1.95 4.41
C ALA A 59 -13.64 1.00 3.25
N GLU A 60 -14.57 0.14 2.84
CA GLU A 60 -14.38 -0.82 1.74
C GLU A 60 -14.10 -0.10 0.41
N ALA A 61 -14.96 0.85 0.04
CA ALA A 61 -14.80 1.62 -1.20
C ALA A 61 -13.52 2.47 -1.17
N GLY A 62 -13.20 3.06 -0.01
CA GLY A 62 -11.94 3.79 0.19
C GLY A 62 -10.72 2.90 -0.01
N LEU A 63 -10.74 1.69 0.55
CA LEU A 63 -9.64 0.73 0.46
C LEU A 63 -9.42 0.25 -0.98
N LEU A 64 -10.49 -0.10 -1.70
CA LEU A 64 -10.39 -0.51 -3.10
C LEU A 64 -9.78 0.59 -3.97
N ARG A 65 -10.26 1.84 -3.84
CA ARG A 65 -9.70 3.00 -4.55
C ARG A 65 -8.24 3.23 -4.20
N ALA A 66 -7.86 3.03 -2.93
CA ALA A 66 -6.47 3.17 -2.52
C ALA A 66 -5.57 2.12 -3.17
N ILE A 67 -5.99 0.84 -3.20
CA ILE A 67 -5.26 -0.25 -3.86
C ILE A 67 -5.10 0.03 -5.36
N GLU A 68 -6.17 0.46 -6.04
CA GLU A 68 -6.13 0.81 -7.46
C GLU A 68 -5.13 1.93 -7.75
N ARG A 69 -5.15 3.01 -6.97
CA ARG A 69 -4.21 4.14 -7.12
C ARG A 69 -2.76 3.71 -6.86
N ILE A 70 -2.53 2.93 -5.80
CA ILE A 70 -1.20 2.40 -5.47
C ILE A 70 -0.70 1.53 -6.63
N GLY A 71 -1.52 0.62 -7.14
CA GLY A 71 -1.18 -0.22 -8.29
C GLY A 71 -0.85 0.60 -9.54
N ALA A 72 -1.59 1.67 -9.83
CA ALA A 72 -1.34 2.54 -10.96
C ALA A 72 0.00 3.31 -10.84
N GLU A 73 0.35 3.78 -9.64
CA GLU A 73 1.64 4.44 -9.41
C GLU A 73 2.80 3.44 -9.49
N LEU A 74 2.64 2.23 -8.93
CA LEU A 74 3.63 1.18 -9.05
C LEU A 74 3.85 0.77 -10.51
N ALA A 75 2.80 0.58 -11.30
CA ALA A 75 2.93 0.23 -12.72
C ALA A 75 3.71 1.29 -13.53
N ARG A 76 3.63 2.57 -13.13
CA ARG A 76 4.35 3.67 -13.80
C ARG A 76 5.82 3.73 -13.43
N HIS A 77 6.15 3.59 -12.15
CA HIS A 77 7.51 3.87 -11.64
C HIS A 77 8.31 2.62 -11.35
N VAL A 78 7.64 1.50 -11.07
CA VAL A 78 8.22 0.21 -10.74
C VAL A 78 7.53 -0.87 -11.59
N PRO A 79 7.63 -0.79 -12.93
CA PRO A 79 6.91 -1.70 -13.82
C PRO A 79 7.34 -3.14 -13.57
N ALA A 80 6.38 -4.06 -13.72
CA ALA A 80 6.65 -5.49 -13.60
C ALA A 80 7.68 -5.94 -14.64
N GLY A 81 8.65 -6.74 -14.19
CA GLY A 81 9.62 -7.38 -15.07
C GLY A 81 9.01 -8.57 -15.82
N PRO A 82 9.76 -9.16 -16.78
CA PRO A 82 9.32 -10.35 -17.52
C PRO A 82 9.15 -11.59 -16.63
N ASP A 83 9.86 -11.66 -15.49
CA ASP A 83 9.65 -12.63 -14.42
C ASP A 83 9.00 -11.90 -13.24
N ASN A 84 7.68 -12.04 -13.09
CA ASN A 84 6.87 -11.38 -12.07
C ASN A 84 6.12 -12.41 -11.20
N PRO A 85 6.83 -13.17 -10.35
CA PRO A 85 6.19 -14.11 -9.44
C PRO A 85 5.39 -13.37 -8.36
N ASP A 86 4.34 -14.02 -7.85
CA ASP A 86 3.60 -13.50 -6.69
C ASP A 86 4.44 -13.68 -5.42
N GLU A 87 5.26 -12.67 -5.09
CA GLU A 87 6.23 -12.74 -3.98
C GLU A 87 5.60 -12.56 -2.59
N LEU A 88 4.40 -11.97 -2.52
CA LEU A 88 3.70 -11.66 -1.26
C LEU A 88 2.23 -12.10 -1.35
N PRO A 89 1.74 -12.94 -0.42
CA PRO A 89 0.37 -13.42 -0.50
C PRO A 89 -0.64 -12.28 -0.34
N ASN A 90 -1.72 -12.33 -1.12
CA ASN A 90 -2.83 -11.38 -1.06
C ASN A 90 -3.76 -11.67 0.13
N HIS A 91 -3.37 -11.25 1.33
CA HIS A 91 -4.15 -11.47 2.55
C HIS A 91 -4.29 -10.19 3.38
N VAL A 92 -5.49 -9.98 3.91
CA VAL A 92 -5.75 -8.95 4.91
C VAL A 92 -5.34 -9.50 6.26
N ILE A 93 -4.47 -8.79 6.97
CA ILE A 93 -4.05 -9.14 8.32
C ILE A 93 -4.89 -8.31 9.29
N VAL A 94 -5.74 -8.98 10.06
CA VAL A 94 -6.46 -8.36 11.18
C VAL A 94 -5.63 -8.63 12.44
N VAL A 95 -5.26 -7.55 13.14
CA VAL A 95 -4.65 -7.62 14.47
C VAL A 95 -5.70 -7.19 15.48
N GLU A 96 -6.01 -8.10 16.40
CA GLU A 96 -6.86 -7.85 17.57
C GLU A 96 -6.08 -7.20 18.71
#